data_AF-A0A523NDH1-F1
#
_entry.id   AF-A0A523NDH1-F1
#
_cell.length_a   1.000
_cell.length_b   1.000
_cell.length_c   1.000
_cell.angle_alpha   90.00
_cell.angle_beta   90.00
_cell.angle_gamma   90.00
#
_symmetry.space_group_name_H-M   'P 1'
#
loop_
_entity.id
_entity.type
_entity.pdbx_description
1 polymer ?
#
loop_
_entity_poly.entity_id
_entity_poly.type
_entity_poly.pdbx_seq_one_letter_code
_entity_poly.pdbx_strand_id
1 'polypeptide(L)'
;GNHDRWLLDDRVREIEDAHHRSDLSETSEAFLTSLGKTESLTTCAGELLLCHGVDHNDLRKVWPGTERMPIERSHELDSIILRNQHRYVINGHLHYRVVVDFDTLTLINAGTLCGRHRPGVSIIDFAQQTVTAYQLDDAHRDAPCVAECAIAPDESRRIWGDTQEFDGQWTPLTLY
;
A
#
# COMPACT_ATOMS: atom_id res chain seq x y z
N GLY A 1 -6.83 5.88 -7.11
CA GLY A 1 -5.64 6.51 -6.49
C GLY A 1 -5.41 7.91 -7.04
N ASN A 2 -4.27 8.53 -6.70
CA ASN A 2 -4.02 9.94 -7.07
C ASN A 2 -3.91 10.17 -8.59
N HIS A 3 -3.35 9.22 -9.35
CA HIS A 3 -3.26 9.34 -10.81
C HIS A 3 -4.61 9.26 -11.51
N ASP A 4 -5.55 8.44 -11.00
CA ASP A 4 -6.92 8.37 -11.54
C ASP A 4 -7.65 9.70 -11.32
N ARG A 5 -7.51 10.27 -10.11
CA ARG A 5 -8.07 11.60 -9.81
C ARG A 5 -7.44 12.68 -10.69
N TRP A 6 -6.13 12.68 -10.86
CA TRP A 6 -5.45 13.64 -11.72
C TRP A 6 -5.86 13.49 -13.19
N LEU A 7 -6.07 12.27 -13.68
CA LEU A 7 -6.60 12.01 -15.00
C LEU A 7 -8.02 12.59 -15.17
N LEU A 8 -8.92 12.35 -14.22
CA LEU A 8 -10.29 12.88 -14.26
C LEU A 8 -10.34 14.42 -14.13
N ASP A 9 -9.39 15.01 -13.41
CA ASP A 9 -9.22 16.47 -13.28
C ASP A 9 -8.38 17.09 -14.42
N ASP A 10 -7.86 16.28 -15.34
CA ASP A 10 -6.90 16.64 -16.40
C ASP A 10 -5.67 17.42 -15.89
N ARG A 11 -5.15 17.02 -14.72
CA ARG A 11 -3.99 17.63 -14.04
C ARG A 11 -2.74 16.80 -14.23
N VAL A 12 -1.57 17.46 -14.25
CA VAL A 12 -0.26 16.79 -14.30
C VAL A 12 -0.17 15.84 -15.51
N ARG A 13 -0.62 16.30 -16.68
CA ARG A 13 -0.61 15.53 -17.94
C ARG A 13 0.70 15.65 -18.74
N GLU A 14 1.58 16.57 -18.33
CA GLU A 14 2.88 16.81 -18.97
C GLU A 14 3.94 15.74 -18.62
N ILE A 15 3.59 14.72 -17.82
CA ILE A 15 4.51 13.62 -17.48
C ILE A 15 4.46 12.54 -18.57
N GLU A 16 5.57 11.83 -18.74
CA GLU A 16 5.68 10.74 -19.72
C GLU A 16 4.55 9.71 -19.53
N ASP A 17 3.95 9.28 -20.65
CA ASP A 17 2.85 8.32 -20.73
C ASP A 17 1.54 8.69 -19.98
N ALA A 18 1.38 9.96 -19.55
CA ALA A 18 0.11 10.40 -18.99
C ALA A 18 -0.96 10.58 -20.08
N HIS A 19 -1.97 9.74 -20.02
CA HIS A 19 -3.20 9.92 -20.78
C HIS A 19 -3.91 11.21 -20.33
N HIS A 20 -4.52 11.91 -21.27
CA HIS A 20 -5.49 12.97 -21.02
C HIS A 20 -6.87 12.38 -20.76
N ARG A 21 -7.75 13.16 -20.11
CA ARG A 21 -9.14 12.74 -19.95
C ARG A 21 -9.83 12.44 -21.29
N SER A 22 -9.49 13.20 -22.33
CA SER A 22 -10.01 13.00 -23.69
C SER A 22 -9.62 11.67 -24.32
N ASP A 23 -8.62 10.98 -23.79
CA ASP A 23 -8.18 9.67 -24.30
C ASP A 23 -9.05 8.54 -23.74
N LEU A 24 -9.91 8.83 -22.76
CA LEU A 24 -10.78 7.84 -22.14
C LEU A 24 -12.03 7.58 -22.98
N SER A 25 -12.42 6.31 -23.05
CA SER A 25 -13.78 5.94 -23.44
C SER A 25 -14.78 6.34 -22.36
N GLU A 26 -16.04 6.54 -22.74
CA GLU A 26 -17.13 6.82 -21.79
C GLU A 26 -17.21 5.74 -20.68
N THR A 27 -17.01 4.47 -21.04
CA THR A 27 -17.01 3.35 -20.09
C THR A 27 -15.85 3.44 -19.10
N SER A 28 -14.64 3.80 -19.56
CA SER A 28 -13.47 3.96 -18.71
C SER A 28 -13.64 5.13 -17.74
N GLU A 29 -14.15 6.26 -18.22
CA GLU A 29 -14.41 7.43 -17.38
C GLU A 29 -15.48 7.13 -16.33
N ALA A 30 -16.59 6.48 -16.73
CA ALA A 30 -17.65 6.08 -15.82
C ALA A 30 -17.13 5.10 -14.74
N PHE A 31 -16.31 4.13 -15.14
CA PHE A 31 -15.66 3.21 -14.21
C PHE A 31 -14.80 3.94 -13.18
N LEU A 32 -13.85 4.78 -13.63
CA LEU A 32 -12.95 5.51 -12.73
C LEU A 32 -13.71 6.46 -11.79
N THR A 33 -14.76 7.11 -12.29
CA THR A 33 -15.62 8.00 -11.48
C THR A 33 -16.42 7.23 -10.41
N SER A 34 -16.72 5.95 -10.66
CA SER A 34 -17.48 5.11 -9.73
C SER A 34 -16.65 4.56 -8.56
N LEU A 35 -15.32 4.62 -8.65
CA LEU A 35 -14.44 4.05 -7.64
C LEU A 35 -14.49 4.84 -6.33
N GLY A 36 -14.71 4.14 -5.22
CA GLY A 36 -14.54 4.68 -3.88
C GLY A 36 -13.08 5.04 -3.60
N LYS A 37 -12.86 6.01 -2.69
CA LYS A 37 -11.51 6.33 -2.19
C LYS A 37 -11.00 5.30 -1.19
N THR A 38 -11.93 4.68 -0.48
CA THR A 38 -11.70 3.69 0.56
C THR A 38 -12.76 2.60 0.48
N GLU A 39 -12.41 1.38 0.85
CA GLU A 39 -13.35 0.27 1.04
C GLU A 39 -13.03 -0.45 2.35
N SER A 40 -14.06 -0.91 3.06
CA SER A 40 -13.90 -1.72 4.28
C SER A 40 -14.36 -3.16 4.01
N LEU A 41 -13.53 -4.12 4.41
CA LEU A 41 -13.77 -5.54 4.19
C LEU A 41 -13.65 -6.31 5.51
N THR A 42 -14.67 -7.10 5.85
CA THR A 42 -14.57 -8.08 6.94
C THR A 42 -13.77 -9.29 6.46
N THR A 43 -12.67 -9.61 7.15
CA THR A 43 -11.89 -10.83 6.92
C THR A 43 -12.05 -11.80 8.10
N CYS A 44 -11.61 -13.05 7.93
CA CYS A 44 -11.56 -14.01 9.05
C CYS A 44 -10.55 -13.62 10.15
N ALA A 45 -9.68 -12.65 9.91
CA ALA A 45 -8.67 -12.17 10.84
C ALA A 45 -8.91 -10.73 11.33
N GLY A 46 -10.08 -10.16 11.05
CA GLY A 46 -10.48 -8.81 11.47
C GLY A 46 -10.84 -7.89 10.31
N GLU A 47 -11.23 -6.67 10.66
CA GLU A 47 -11.63 -5.64 9.69
C GLU A 47 -10.43 -5.06 8.95
N LEU A 48 -10.60 -4.86 7.65
CA LEU A 48 -9.58 -4.33 6.75
C LEU A 48 -10.06 -3.02 6.12
N LEU A 49 -9.19 -2.02 6.10
CA LEU A 49 -9.36 -0.79 5.32
C LEU A 49 -8.47 -0.83 4.08
N LEU A 50 -9.06 -0.73 2.89
CA LEU A 50 -8.37 -0.59 1.63
C LEU A 50 -8.39 0.87 1.20
N CYS A 51 -7.24 1.45 0.87
CA CYS A 51 -7.12 2.82 0.38
C CYS A 51 -5.87 2.97 -0.52
N HIS A 52 -5.71 4.09 -1.23
CA HIS A 52 -4.52 4.29 -2.07
C HIS A 52 -3.32 4.86 -1.29
N GLY A 53 -3.53 5.97 -0.59
CA GLY A 53 -2.56 6.58 0.32
C GLY A 53 -2.89 6.21 1.76
N VAL A 54 -3.46 7.15 2.53
CA VAL A 54 -4.05 6.86 3.85
C VAL A 54 -5.45 7.45 3.92
N ASP A 55 -6.44 6.59 4.18
CA ASP A 55 -7.85 6.98 4.21
C ASP A 55 -8.23 7.73 2.91
N HIS A 56 -8.85 8.90 3.03
CA HIS A 56 -9.25 9.72 1.89
C HIS A 56 -8.10 10.54 1.27
N ASN A 57 -6.91 10.52 1.87
CA ASN A 57 -5.73 11.25 1.39
C ASN A 57 -4.86 10.35 0.51
N ASP A 58 -5.08 10.44 -0.81
CA ASP A 58 -4.41 9.63 -1.83
C ASP A 58 -2.94 10.00 -2.10
N LEU A 59 -2.40 11.00 -1.43
CA LEU A 59 -0.99 11.40 -1.53
C LEU A 59 -0.21 11.12 -0.25
N ARG A 60 -0.86 10.66 0.82
CA ARG A 60 -0.19 10.41 2.09
C ARG A 60 0.66 9.15 2.01
N LYS A 61 1.94 9.29 2.34
CA LYS A 61 2.91 8.21 2.54
C LYS A 61 3.06 7.91 4.03
N VAL A 62 3.43 6.68 4.35
CA VAL A 62 3.77 6.24 5.70
C VAL A 62 5.04 5.42 5.61
N TRP A 63 6.10 5.91 6.22
CA TRP A 63 7.41 5.26 6.16
C TRP A 63 8.16 5.51 7.47
N PRO A 64 8.49 4.44 8.24
CA PRO A 64 9.23 4.58 9.51
C PRO A 64 10.60 5.25 9.42
N GLY A 65 11.13 5.39 8.20
CA GLY A 65 12.45 5.97 7.93
C GLY A 65 13.54 4.90 7.94
N THR A 66 14.51 5.07 7.05
CA THR A 66 15.74 4.28 7.00
C THR A 66 16.91 5.22 6.76
N GLU A 67 18.13 4.71 6.72
CA GLU A 67 19.30 5.49 6.30
C GLU A 67 19.13 6.13 4.90
N ARG A 68 18.34 5.50 4.02
CA ARG A 68 18.18 5.91 2.61
C ARG A 68 16.94 6.76 2.34
N MET A 69 15.94 6.70 3.22
CA MET A 69 14.65 7.37 2.99
C MET A 69 14.16 8.00 4.30
N PRO A 70 13.82 9.30 4.30
CA PRO A 70 13.40 9.99 5.51
C PRO A 70 12.07 9.46 6.03
N ILE A 71 11.80 9.76 7.30
CA ILE A 71 10.54 9.43 7.97
C ILE A 71 9.36 10.14 7.29
N GLU A 72 8.28 9.40 7.04
CA GLU A 72 6.98 9.92 6.58
C GLU A 72 5.91 9.53 7.61
N ARG A 73 5.37 10.53 8.31
CA ARG A 73 4.34 10.36 9.35
C ARG A 73 2.95 10.71 8.82
N SER A 74 1.92 10.20 9.51
CA SER A 74 0.53 10.37 9.09
C SER A 74 -0.41 10.45 10.30
N HIS A 75 -0.89 11.66 10.62
CA HIS A 75 -1.93 11.84 11.64
C HIS A 75 -3.24 11.16 11.25
N GLU A 76 -3.49 11.02 9.94
CA GLU A 76 -4.62 10.25 9.42
C GLU A 76 -4.52 8.77 9.81
N LEU A 77 -3.32 8.17 9.71
CA LEU A 77 -3.09 6.78 10.14
C LEU A 77 -3.12 6.66 11.66
N ASP A 78 -2.51 7.59 12.39
CA ASP A 78 -2.54 7.62 13.86
C ASP A 78 -3.99 7.64 14.37
N SER A 79 -4.87 8.38 13.69
CA SER A 79 -6.30 8.42 14.00
C SER A 79 -7.00 7.08 13.74
N ILE A 80 -6.59 6.34 12.70
CA ILE A 80 -7.13 4.99 12.41
C ILE A 80 -6.67 4.01 13.50
N ILE A 81 -5.39 4.04 13.87
CA ILE A 81 -4.82 3.20 14.94
C ILE A 81 -5.57 3.45 16.26
N LEU A 82 -5.73 4.72 16.64
CA LEU A 82 -6.40 5.12 17.88
C LEU A 82 -7.87 4.66 17.94
N ARG A 83 -8.59 4.70 16.81
CA ARG A 83 -9.99 4.21 16.75
C ARG A 83 -10.08 2.71 16.95
N ASN A 84 -9.02 1.96 16.64
CA ASN A 84 -8.91 0.52 16.83
C ASN A 84 -10.08 -0.27 16.19
N GLN A 85 -10.53 0.19 15.02
CA GLN A 85 -11.64 -0.42 14.26
C GLN A 85 -11.17 -1.37 13.17
N HIS A 86 -9.93 -1.22 12.71
CA HIS A 86 -9.35 -2.02 11.63
C HIS A 86 -8.12 -2.73 12.16
N ARG A 87 -8.02 -4.04 11.86
CA ARG A 87 -6.82 -4.83 12.12
C ARG A 87 -5.79 -4.63 11.01
N TYR A 88 -6.25 -4.36 9.79
CA TYR A 88 -5.40 -4.23 8.62
C TYR A 88 -5.69 -2.93 7.87
N VAL A 89 -4.63 -2.29 7.39
CA VAL A 89 -4.71 -1.27 6.34
C VAL A 89 -3.89 -1.76 5.16
N ILE A 90 -4.52 -1.86 4.00
CA ILE A 90 -3.82 -2.16 2.75
C ILE A 90 -3.80 -0.89 1.90
N ASN A 91 -2.61 -0.49 1.47
CA ASN A 91 -2.45 0.66 0.59
C ASN A 91 -1.41 0.47 -0.53
N GLY A 92 -1.25 1.52 -1.34
CA GLY A 92 -0.27 1.59 -2.42
C GLY A 92 0.56 2.88 -2.31
N HIS A 93 0.74 3.56 -3.43
CA HIS A 93 1.40 4.88 -3.54
C HIS A 93 2.93 4.94 -3.24
N LEU A 94 3.44 4.17 -2.27
CA LEU A 94 4.89 4.10 -2.00
C LEU A 94 5.66 3.27 -3.03
N HIS A 95 4.98 2.36 -3.72
CA HIS A 95 5.56 1.46 -4.73
C HIS A 95 6.60 0.48 -4.20
N TYR A 96 6.73 0.35 -2.88
CA TYR A 96 7.51 -0.70 -2.22
C TYR A 96 6.57 -1.68 -1.54
N ARG A 97 6.72 -2.98 -1.81
CA ARG A 97 5.98 -4.01 -1.07
C ARG A 97 6.59 -4.16 0.32
N VAL A 98 5.89 -3.64 1.33
CA VAL A 98 6.39 -3.63 2.71
C VAL A 98 5.26 -3.85 3.72
N VAL A 99 5.63 -4.38 4.88
CA VAL A 99 4.75 -4.50 6.04
C VAL A 99 5.28 -3.62 7.18
N VAL A 100 4.41 -2.83 7.79
CA VAL A 100 4.72 -2.00 8.97
C VAL A 100 3.78 -2.40 10.10
N ASP A 101 4.35 -2.71 11.25
CA ASP A 101 3.62 -3.21 12.41
C ASP A 101 3.33 -2.13 13.42
N PHE A 102 2.08 -2.06 13.84
CA PHE A 102 1.63 -1.31 15.01
C PHE A 102 1.00 -2.27 16.03
N ASP A 103 0.89 -1.83 17.28
CA ASP A 103 0.36 -2.68 18.37
C ASP A 103 -0.98 -3.34 18.04
N THR A 104 -1.89 -2.58 17.43
CA THR A 104 -3.25 -3.03 17.11
C THR A 104 -3.51 -3.24 15.62
N LEU A 105 -2.61 -2.78 14.75
CA LEU A 105 -2.84 -2.65 13.31
C LEU A 105 -1.61 -3.07 12.51
N THR A 106 -1.82 -3.75 11.39
CA THR A 106 -0.75 -4.02 10.41
C THR A 106 -1.03 -3.23 9.13
N LEU A 107 -0.07 -2.39 8.72
CA LEU A 107 -0.10 -1.68 7.45
C LEU A 107 0.68 -2.48 6.40
N ILE A 108 0.05 -2.76 5.27
CA ILE A 108 0.67 -3.49 4.16
C ILE A 108 0.61 -2.63 2.90
N ASN A 109 1.77 -2.29 2.36
CA ASN A 109 1.87 -1.62 1.07
C ASN A 109 2.01 -2.66 -0.04
N ALA A 110 1.13 -2.61 -1.05
CA ALA A 110 1.09 -3.57 -2.14
C ALA A 110 2.19 -3.34 -3.20
N GLY A 111 2.97 -2.28 -3.10
CA GLY A 111 4.01 -1.94 -4.07
C GLY A 111 3.46 -1.46 -5.41
N THR A 112 4.06 -1.90 -6.51
CA THR A 112 3.69 -1.50 -7.87
C THR A 112 3.61 -2.70 -8.82
N LEU A 113 2.67 -2.64 -9.77
CA LEU A 113 2.56 -3.57 -10.89
C LEU A 113 3.41 -3.16 -12.10
N CYS A 114 3.89 -1.93 -12.15
CA CYS A 114 4.56 -1.38 -13.32
C CYS A 114 5.84 -0.60 -12.95
N GLY A 115 6.67 -0.41 -13.97
CA GLY A 115 7.90 0.39 -13.88
C GLY A 115 9.13 -0.41 -13.49
N ARG A 116 10.21 0.32 -13.17
CA ARG A 116 11.54 -0.26 -12.91
C ARG A 116 11.77 -0.67 -11.45
N HIS A 117 10.80 -0.40 -10.58
CA HIS A 117 10.92 -0.57 -9.12
C HIS A 117 10.41 -1.93 -8.64
N ARG A 118 10.87 -3.02 -9.28
CA ARG A 118 10.49 -4.42 -8.96
C ARG A 118 8.97 -4.66 -9.00
N PRO A 119 8.34 -4.66 -10.19
CA PRO A 119 6.94 -5.03 -10.35
C PRO A 119 6.60 -6.35 -9.66
N GLY A 120 5.42 -6.44 -9.08
CA GLY A 120 5.04 -7.65 -8.35
C GLY A 120 3.69 -7.53 -7.67
N VAL A 121 3.21 -8.66 -7.19
CA VAL A 121 1.96 -8.80 -6.43
C VAL A 121 2.22 -9.52 -5.12
N SER A 122 1.30 -9.36 -4.17
CA SER A 122 1.28 -10.14 -2.94
C SER A 122 -0.08 -10.80 -2.77
N ILE A 123 -0.07 -12.03 -2.30
CA ILE A 123 -1.25 -12.78 -1.89
C ILE A 123 -1.22 -12.85 -0.37
N ILE A 124 -2.32 -12.46 0.28
CA ILE A 124 -2.47 -12.51 1.72
C ILE A 124 -3.49 -13.61 2.05
N ASP A 125 -3.06 -14.62 2.78
CA ASP A 125 -3.95 -15.63 3.35
C ASP A 125 -4.22 -15.27 4.82
N PHE A 126 -5.38 -14.66 5.07
CA PHE A 126 -5.78 -14.28 6.43
C PHE A 126 -6.09 -15.48 7.33
N ALA A 127 -6.45 -16.64 6.78
CA ALA A 127 -6.70 -17.82 7.59
C ALA A 127 -5.37 -18.45 8.07
N GLN A 128 -4.37 -18.47 7.20
CA GLN A 128 -3.03 -18.98 7.51
C GLN A 128 -2.11 -17.91 8.12
N GLN A 129 -2.54 -16.65 8.13
CA GLN A 129 -1.76 -15.50 8.59
C GLN A 129 -0.42 -15.34 7.84
N THR A 130 -0.44 -15.51 6.51
CA THR A 130 0.76 -15.41 5.66
C THR A 130 0.59 -14.37 4.56
N VAL A 131 1.72 -13.78 4.15
CA VAL A 131 1.84 -12.96 2.94
C VAL A 131 2.91 -13.59 2.06
N THR A 132 2.53 -13.93 0.84
CA THR A 132 3.44 -14.47 -0.19
C THR A 132 3.53 -13.47 -1.33
N ALA A 133 4.75 -13.14 -1.74
CA ALA A 133 5.01 -12.14 -2.76
C ALA A 133 5.65 -12.74 -4.01
N TYR A 134 5.17 -12.27 -5.14
CA TYR A 134 5.53 -12.75 -6.46
C TYR A 134 6.07 -11.60 -7.28
N GLN A 135 7.20 -11.83 -7.94
CA GLN A 135 7.79 -10.85 -8.82
C GLN A 135 7.23 -10.98 -10.24
N LEU A 136 6.87 -9.86 -10.83
CA LEU A 136 6.48 -9.76 -12.23
C LEU A 136 7.68 -9.23 -13.01
N ASP A 137 8.14 -9.99 -14.00
CA ASP A 137 9.14 -9.53 -14.96
C ASP A 137 8.90 -10.18 -16.33
N ASP A 138 9.48 -9.58 -17.38
CA ASP A 138 9.32 -10.06 -18.75
C ASP A 138 10.04 -11.40 -19.00
N ALA A 139 10.95 -11.81 -18.10
CA ALA A 139 11.75 -13.02 -18.22
C ALA A 139 11.01 -14.26 -17.71
N HIS A 140 10.08 -14.11 -16.76
CA HIS A 140 9.40 -15.19 -16.08
C HIS A 140 7.87 -15.07 -16.24
N ARG A 141 7.30 -15.92 -17.10
CA ARG A 141 5.84 -16.00 -17.27
C ARG A 141 5.10 -16.42 -15.99
N ASP A 142 5.77 -17.18 -15.12
CA ASP A 142 5.14 -17.83 -13.98
C ASP A 142 5.16 -16.98 -12.70
N ALA A 143 5.67 -15.74 -12.77
CA ALA A 143 5.78 -14.81 -11.64
C ALA A 143 6.36 -15.48 -10.37
N PRO A 144 7.68 -15.70 -10.28
CA PRO A 144 8.25 -16.51 -9.19
C PRO A 144 7.96 -15.93 -7.81
N CYS A 145 7.74 -16.81 -6.83
CA CYS A 145 7.70 -16.43 -5.42
C CYS A 145 9.08 -15.93 -5.00
N VAL A 146 9.14 -14.72 -4.44
CA VAL A 146 10.38 -14.05 -4.02
C VAL A 146 10.47 -13.84 -2.51
N ALA A 147 9.34 -13.84 -1.82
CA ALA A 147 9.31 -13.74 -0.36
C ALA A 147 8.02 -14.36 0.19
N GLU A 148 8.12 -14.93 1.39
CA GLU A 148 6.98 -15.35 2.19
C GLU A 148 7.25 -15.01 3.65
N CYS A 149 6.26 -14.45 4.33
CA CYS A 149 6.37 -14.12 5.75
C CYS A 149 5.03 -14.28 6.47
N ALA A 150 5.08 -14.41 7.80
CA ALA A 150 3.89 -14.27 8.62
C ALA A 150 3.36 -12.83 8.59
N ILE A 151 2.04 -12.65 8.65
CA ILE A 151 1.41 -11.32 8.80
C ILE A 151 1.79 -10.75 10.16
N ALA A 152 1.61 -11.55 11.22
CA ALA A 152 1.94 -11.16 12.58
C ALA A 152 3.46 -10.95 12.76
N PRO A 153 3.86 -9.93 13.53
CA PRO A 153 5.26 -9.69 13.82
C PRO A 153 5.87 -10.81 14.70
N ASP A 154 7.14 -11.10 14.47
CA ASP A 154 7.98 -11.89 15.37
C ASP A 154 8.89 -10.97 16.20
N GLU A 155 9.77 -11.54 17.02
CA GLU A 155 10.69 -10.78 17.88
C GLU A 155 11.71 -9.93 17.09
N SER A 156 11.88 -10.17 15.79
CA SER A 156 12.80 -9.41 14.94
C SER A 156 12.16 -8.15 14.34
N ARG A 157 10.82 -8.07 14.33
CA ARG A 157 10.07 -6.96 13.75
C ARG A 157 9.78 -5.89 14.79
N ARG A 158 10.07 -4.64 14.41
CA ARG A 158 9.77 -3.48 15.24
C ARG A 158 8.28 -3.17 15.15
N ILE A 159 7.63 -3.12 16.31
CA ILE A 159 6.23 -2.72 16.49
C ILE A 159 6.22 -1.27 16.99
N TRP A 160 5.39 -0.44 16.39
CA TRP A 160 5.23 0.98 16.74
C TRP A 160 3.89 1.23 17.44
N GLY A 161 3.82 2.18 18.36
CA GLY A 161 2.54 2.64 18.89
C GLY A 161 1.75 3.41 17.83
N ASP A 162 2.41 4.36 17.17
CA ASP A 162 1.86 5.15 16.07
C ASP A 162 2.98 5.69 15.15
N THR A 163 2.64 6.51 14.15
CA THR A 163 3.65 7.06 13.23
C THR A 163 4.51 8.17 13.84
N GLN A 164 4.13 8.75 14.98
CA GLN A 164 4.93 9.75 15.69
C GLN A 164 6.16 9.14 16.34
N GLU A 165 6.09 7.87 16.74
CA GLU A 165 7.20 7.13 17.32
C GLU A 165 8.32 6.79 16.34
N PHE A 166 8.07 6.89 15.02
CA PHE A 166 9.07 6.63 13.99
C PHE A 166 10.36 7.40 14.26
N ASP A 167 11.50 6.70 14.25
CA ASP A 167 12.81 7.25 14.61
C ASP A 167 13.88 7.08 13.50
N GLY A 168 13.50 6.54 12.35
CA GLY A 168 14.39 6.32 11.22
C GLY A 168 15.33 5.11 11.37
N GLN A 169 15.23 4.38 12.48
CA GLN A 169 15.96 3.14 12.73
C GLN A 169 15.01 1.94 12.53
N TRP A 170 14.61 1.75 11.28
CA TRP A 170 13.76 0.64 10.87
C TRP A 170 14.44 -0.23 9.83
N THR A 171 14.36 -1.54 10.01
CA THR A 171 14.71 -2.53 8.99
C THR A 171 13.43 -2.93 8.27
N PRO A 172 13.21 -2.50 7.01
CA PRO A 172 11.98 -2.79 6.30
C PRO A 172 11.78 -4.29 6.08
N LEU A 173 10.60 -4.81 6.43
CA LEU A 173 10.17 -6.12 5.95
C LEU A 173 9.71 -5.98 4.50
N THR A 174 10.66 -6.12 3.57
CA THR A 174 10.41 -6.01 2.13
C THR A 174 10.02 -7.36 1.54
N LEU A 175 9.01 -7.34 0.67
CA LEU A 175 8.48 -8.53 0.03
C LEU A 175 9.02 -8.67 -1.41
N TYR A 176 10.36 -8.78 -1.56
CA TYR A 176 11.07 -8.93 -2.83
C TYR A 176 12.51 -9.44 -2.67
#